data_AF-A0A7X3Y3W3-F1
#
_entry.id   AF-A0A7X3Y3W3-F1
#
_cell.length_a   1.000
_cell.length_b   1.000
_cell.length_c   1.000
_cell.angle_alpha   90.00
_cell.angle_beta   90.00
_cell.angle_gamma   90.00
#
_symmetry.space_group_name_H-M   'P 1'
#
loop_
_entity.id
_entity.type
_entity.pdbx_description
1 polymer ?
#
loop_
_entity_poly.entity_id
_entity_poly.type
_entity_poly.pdbx_seq_one_letter_code
_entity_poly.pdbx_strand_id
1 'polypeptide(L)'
;MAARGRFSECHGLLILPRSCQKLRFTELITCAERSVSVCLNLTLHKSTQGSGISMHKQGPLSARFVPLIAMATLILVLLVAACGTGDEPDDGDSGMVDSPTATSTATAIPTISSPTATPVDTGESASGDEATATPTASEGEQRFLLDVPAGGLSATLQEGTLARYLIREELASIELPFDAIGETSEVSGAFTFTADGEIVPESSRIVLNAASLRSDEENRDRYLRRNGIQTATYPEIIFVATSIDGLEWPLPASGKAEFTINGDLTVRDVTRRVEWQTTATFDSNSVTGTAKTDFTFGEFEMEVPDLFFIVSLEDNIRLELDFIAGW
;
A
#
# COMPACT_ATOMS: atom_id res chain seq x y z
N MET A 1 -18.19 -35.96 51.39
CA MET A 1 -16.87 -35.30 51.34
C MET A 1 -16.69 -34.69 49.97
N ALA A 2 -16.16 -33.47 49.90
CA ALA A 2 -15.99 -32.74 48.64
C ALA A 2 -14.52 -32.72 48.21
N ALA A 3 -14.29 -32.80 46.90
CA ALA A 3 -13.10 -32.24 46.25
C ALA A 3 -13.56 -31.61 44.92
N ARG A 4 -13.43 -30.29 44.79
CA ARG A 4 -13.85 -29.50 43.63
C ARG A 4 -12.64 -29.11 42.78
N GLY A 5 -12.86 -29.06 41.46
CA GLY A 5 -12.09 -28.22 40.53
C GLY A 5 -10.76 -28.80 40.04
N ARG A 6 -10.24 -28.37 38.89
CA ARG A 6 -10.79 -27.49 37.84
C ARG A 6 -10.25 -28.00 36.51
N PHE A 7 -11.12 -28.36 35.56
CA PHE A 7 -10.71 -28.45 34.16
C PHE A 7 -10.81 -27.04 33.57
N SER A 8 -9.69 -26.50 33.10
CA SER A 8 -9.70 -25.20 32.43
C SER A 8 -10.43 -25.33 31.09
N GLU A 9 -11.26 -24.35 30.79
CA GLU A 9 -11.88 -24.21 29.48
C GLU A 9 -10.80 -23.98 28.41
N CYS A 10 -11.02 -24.55 27.23
CA CYS A 10 -10.18 -24.32 26.05
C CYS A 10 -10.54 -22.98 25.41
N HIS A 11 -10.12 -21.88 26.05
CA HIS A 11 -9.96 -20.60 25.36
C HIS A 11 -8.56 -20.51 24.74
N GLY A 12 -8.47 -19.85 23.58
CA GLY A 12 -7.34 -20.01 22.67
C GLY A 12 -6.00 -19.51 23.21
N LEU A 13 -5.10 -20.45 23.51
CA LEU A 13 -3.65 -20.30 23.35
C LEU A 13 -3.03 -21.69 23.17
N LEU A 14 -2.13 -21.86 22.19
CA LEU A 14 -1.45 -23.13 21.88
C LEU A 14 -0.36 -23.44 22.94
N ILE A 15 -0.79 -23.89 24.12
CA ILE A 15 0.12 -24.39 25.17
C ILE A 15 0.31 -25.89 24.97
N LEU A 16 1.48 -26.28 24.44
CA LEU A 16 1.86 -27.68 24.28
C LEU A 16 1.90 -28.42 25.63
N PRO A 17 1.44 -29.68 25.71
CA PRO A 17 1.49 -30.46 26.93
C PRO A 17 2.94 -30.71 27.37
N ARG A 18 3.18 -30.71 28.69
CA ARG A 18 4.51 -30.89 29.30
C ARG A 18 5.27 -32.14 28.82
N SER A 19 4.56 -33.13 28.28
CA SER A 19 5.12 -34.36 27.70
C SER A 19 5.98 -34.13 26.44
N CYS A 20 5.69 -33.12 25.60
CA CYS A 20 6.48 -32.85 24.37
C CYS A 20 7.68 -31.92 24.61
N GLN A 21 7.92 -31.38 25.82
CA GLN A 21 8.95 -30.34 26.09
C GLN A 21 10.42 -30.83 26.14
N LYS A 22 10.73 -32.08 25.76
CA LYS A 22 12.09 -32.66 25.89
C LYS A 22 12.62 -33.41 24.67
N LEU A 23 12.04 -33.23 23.48
CA LEU A 23 12.50 -33.87 22.24
C LEU A 23 13.05 -32.86 21.23
N ARG A 24 13.94 -33.30 20.34
CA ARG A 24 14.56 -32.44 19.31
C ARG A 24 13.57 -32.14 18.19
N PHE A 25 13.84 -31.04 17.48
CA PHE A 25 12.93 -30.34 16.56
C PHE A 25 12.17 -31.25 15.57
N THR A 26 12.80 -32.31 15.06
CA THR A 26 12.21 -33.22 14.06
C THR A 26 11.07 -34.09 14.61
N GLU A 27 10.98 -34.35 15.92
CA GLU A 27 9.90 -35.16 16.51
C GLU A 27 8.71 -34.34 17.04
N LEU A 28 8.81 -33.00 17.05
CA LEU A 28 7.72 -32.12 17.49
C LEU A 28 6.51 -32.18 16.55
N ILE A 29 6.74 -32.34 15.24
CA ILE A 29 5.69 -32.39 14.22
C ILE A 29 4.76 -33.59 14.46
N THR A 30 5.33 -34.77 14.73
CA THR A 30 4.57 -36.00 15.02
C THR A 30 3.86 -35.96 16.39
N CYS A 31 4.36 -35.18 17.35
CA CYS A 31 3.67 -34.92 18.64
C CYS A 31 2.38 -34.07 18.41
N ALA A 32 2.43 -33.12 17.47
CA ALA A 32 1.31 -32.22 17.16
C ALA A 32 0.17 -32.92 16.40
N GLU A 33 0.47 -33.67 15.33
CA GLU A 33 -0.54 -34.35 14.50
C GLU A 33 -1.40 -35.34 15.31
N ARG A 34 -0.78 -36.13 16.19
CA ARG A 34 -1.51 -37.07 17.07
C ARG A 34 -2.44 -36.35 18.05
N SER A 35 -2.11 -35.14 18.49
CA SER A 35 -2.92 -34.36 19.43
C SER A 35 -4.20 -33.83 18.78
N VAL A 36 -4.12 -33.37 17.52
CA VAL A 36 -5.28 -32.89 16.75
C VAL A 36 -6.27 -34.04 16.45
N SER A 37 -5.75 -35.22 16.10
CA SER A 37 -6.58 -36.40 15.78
C SER A 37 -7.43 -36.90 16.97
N VAL A 38 -6.90 -36.80 18.21
CA VAL A 38 -7.64 -37.17 19.43
C VAL A 38 -8.77 -36.17 19.75
N CYS A 39 -8.53 -34.87 19.57
CA CYS A 39 -9.56 -33.84 19.78
C CYS A 39 -10.70 -33.93 18.75
N LEU A 40 -10.39 -34.29 17.50
CA LEU A 40 -11.40 -34.43 16.45
C LEU A 40 -12.33 -35.63 16.71
N ASN A 41 -11.77 -36.79 17.10
CA ASN A 41 -12.57 -37.98 17.43
C ASN A 41 -13.47 -37.78 18.67
N LEU A 42 -12.98 -37.09 19.71
CA LEU A 42 -13.79 -36.79 20.91
C LEU A 42 -14.96 -35.83 20.61
N THR A 43 -14.80 -34.93 19.64
CA THR A 43 -15.87 -34.02 19.20
C THR A 43 -16.94 -34.74 18.42
N LEU A 44 -16.55 -35.67 17.52
CA LEU A 44 -17.49 -36.46 16.72
C LEU A 44 -18.30 -37.46 17.56
N HIS A 45 -17.71 -38.08 18.58
CA HIS A 45 -18.42 -39.08 19.40
C HIS A 45 -19.48 -38.49 20.34
N LYS A 46 -19.45 -37.17 20.61
CA LYS A 46 -20.45 -36.48 21.45
C LYS A 46 -21.74 -36.11 20.72
N SER A 47 -21.77 -36.19 19.39
CA SER A 47 -22.93 -35.76 18.58
C SER A 47 -24.05 -36.81 18.49
N THR A 48 -23.77 -38.08 18.83
CA THR A 48 -24.61 -39.22 18.41
C THR A 48 -25.36 -39.95 19.54
N GLN A 49 -25.33 -39.46 20.79
CA GLN A 49 -26.20 -39.95 21.87
C GLN A 49 -26.69 -38.80 22.76
N GLY A 50 -27.97 -38.45 22.65
CA GLY A 50 -28.55 -37.33 23.41
C GLY A 50 -29.98 -36.99 22.99
N SER A 51 -30.89 -37.95 23.01
CA SER A 51 -32.30 -37.73 22.67
C SER A 51 -33.05 -36.99 23.79
N GLY A 52 -33.91 -36.02 23.44
CA GLY A 52 -35.03 -35.65 24.31
C GLY A 52 -35.52 -34.19 24.30
N ILE A 53 -36.72 -34.03 23.72
CA ILE A 53 -37.82 -33.16 24.21
C ILE A 53 -37.91 -31.69 23.71
N SER A 54 -39.04 -31.47 23.01
CA SER A 54 -39.86 -30.26 22.85
C SER A 54 -39.43 -29.13 21.90
N MET A 55 -40.46 -28.62 21.21
CA MET A 55 -40.41 -27.54 20.23
C MET A 55 -40.14 -26.19 20.90
N HIS A 56 -39.19 -25.43 20.33
CA HIS A 56 -39.34 -23.99 20.23
C HIS A 56 -39.11 -23.54 18.79
N LYS A 57 -40.02 -22.67 18.32
CA LYS A 57 -40.17 -22.19 16.95
C LYS A 57 -38.91 -21.42 16.51
N GLN A 58 -38.05 -22.04 15.71
CA GLN A 58 -36.90 -21.35 15.09
C GLN A 58 -37.37 -20.50 13.91
N GLY A 59 -36.90 -19.25 13.86
CA GLY A 59 -37.08 -18.37 12.70
C GLY A 59 -36.21 -18.81 11.51
N PRO A 60 -36.37 -18.18 10.33
CA PRO A 60 -35.61 -18.55 9.14
C PRO A 60 -34.10 -18.37 9.39
N LEU A 61 -33.33 -19.41 9.05
CA LEU A 61 -31.87 -19.43 9.12
C LEU A 61 -31.30 -18.28 8.28
N SER A 62 -30.51 -17.41 8.91
CA SER A 62 -29.88 -16.28 8.24
C SER A 62 -28.82 -16.76 7.23
N ALA A 63 -28.82 -16.15 6.04
CA ALA A 63 -27.98 -16.52 4.90
C ALA A 63 -26.49 -16.14 5.06
N ARG A 64 -25.88 -16.40 6.23
CA ARG A 64 -24.48 -16.09 6.53
C ARG A 64 -23.57 -17.30 6.82
N PHE A 65 -24.12 -18.52 6.86
CA PHE A 65 -23.34 -19.73 7.18
C PHE A 65 -23.19 -20.76 6.03
N VAL A 66 -23.85 -20.54 4.89
CA VAL A 66 -23.68 -21.39 3.70
C VAL A 66 -22.27 -21.31 3.07
N PRO A 67 -21.60 -20.14 2.92
CA PRO A 67 -20.32 -20.09 2.19
C PRO A 67 -19.14 -20.70 2.96
N LEU A 68 -19.17 -20.73 4.31
CA LEU A 68 -18.07 -21.25 5.11
C LEU A 68 -17.90 -22.78 4.99
N ILE A 69 -18.99 -23.52 4.77
CA ILE A 69 -18.94 -24.99 4.64
C ILE A 69 -18.46 -25.40 3.22
N ALA A 70 -18.69 -24.56 2.21
CA ALA A 70 -18.23 -24.79 0.84
C ALA A 70 -16.74 -24.48 0.63
N MET A 71 -16.19 -23.46 1.31
CA MET A 71 -14.74 -23.15 1.24
C MET A 71 -13.86 -24.22 1.88
N ALA A 72 -14.32 -24.83 2.99
CA ALA A 72 -13.55 -25.84 3.71
C ALA A 72 -13.37 -27.16 2.92
N THR A 73 -14.27 -27.49 2.00
CA THR A 73 -14.18 -28.70 1.17
C THR A 73 -13.37 -28.49 -0.10
N LEU A 74 -13.38 -27.28 -0.67
CA LEU A 74 -12.60 -26.96 -1.89
C LEU A 74 -11.09 -26.96 -1.64
N ILE A 75 -10.65 -26.47 -0.47
CA ILE A 75 -9.23 -26.43 -0.07
C ILE A 75 -8.64 -27.83 0.13
N LEU A 76 -9.44 -28.83 0.48
CA LEU A 76 -8.98 -30.22 0.65
C LEU A 76 -8.78 -30.97 -0.68
N VAL A 77 -9.44 -30.53 -1.76
CA VAL A 77 -9.33 -31.16 -3.09
C VAL A 77 -8.09 -30.69 -3.86
N LEU A 78 -7.64 -29.45 -3.64
CA LEU A 78 -6.47 -28.87 -4.31
C LEU A 78 -5.11 -29.42 -3.83
N LEU A 79 -5.05 -30.04 -2.64
CA LEU A 79 -3.79 -30.52 -2.05
C LEU A 79 -3.35 -31.93 -2.48
N VAL A 80 -4.09 -32.61 -3.37
CA VAL A 80 -3.81 -33.99 -3.80
C VAL A 80 -3.25 -34.08 -5.24
N ALA A 81 -3.21 -32.97 -5.99
CA ALA A 81 -2.94 -32.96 -7.43
C ALA A 81 -1.49 -32.57 -7.85
N ALA A 82 -0.52 -32.53 -6.92
CA ALA A 82 0.83 -32.02 -7.18
C ALA A 82 1.97 -32.98 -6.77
N CYS A 83 1.83 -34.27 -7.09
CA CYS A 83 2.94 -35.23 -7.16
C CYS A 83 2.87 -35.98 -8.50
N GLY A 84 3.62 -35.48 -9.50
CA GLY A 84 3.79 -36.10 -10.81
C GLY A 84 5.27 -36.06 -11.22
N THR A 85 5.82 -37.21 -11.59
CA THR A 85 7.26 -37.45 -11.82
C THR A 85 7.53 -37.92 -13.25
N GLY A 86 8.68 -37.54 -13.85
CA GLY A 86 9.21 -38.08 -15.12
C GLY A 86 8.52 -37.53 -16.37
N ASP A 87 9.16 -37.28 -17.51
CA ASP A 87 10.38 -37.87 -18.09
C ASP A 87 10.98 -36.94 -19.20
N GLU A 88 12.30 -37.01 -19.40
CA GLU A 88 13.01 -36.74 -20.67
C GLU A 88 12.88 -38.00 -21.57
N PRO A 89 13.00 -37.98 -22.94
CA PRO A 89 14.13 -37.32 -23.64
C PRO A 89 13.92 -36.87 -25.12
N ASP A 90 15.05 -36.46 -25.71
CA ASP A 90 15.54 -36.75 -27.08
C ASP A 90 15.46 -35.68 -28.21
N ASP A 91 16.38 -35.85 -29.17
CA ASP A 91 16.88 -34.87 -30.14
C ASP A 91 16.00 -34.73 -31.41
N GLY A 92 16.15 -33.60 -32.12
CA GLY A 92 15.42 -33.35 -33.38
C GLY A 92 15.98 -32.19 -34.22
N ASP A 93 16.84 -32.53 -35.19
CA ASP A 93 17.48 -31.65 -36.18
C ASP A 93 16.52 -31.08 -37.26
N SER A 94 17.04 -30.16 -38.09
CA SER A 94 16.56 -29.69 -39.41
C SER A 94 15.52 -28.54 -39.48
N GLY A 95 15.88 -27.45 -40.18
CA GLY A 95 14.92 -26.41 -40.59
C GLY A 95 15.51 -25.09 -41.11
N MET A 96 15.97 -25.05 -42.37
CA MET A 96 16.38 -23.82 -43.08
C MET A 96 15.16 -23.09 -43.72
N VAL A 97 15.31 -21.80 -44.03
CA VAL A 97 14.39 -20.89 -44.80
C VAL A 97 13.00 -20.62 -44.17
N ASP A 98 12.35 -19.48 -44.37
CA ASP A 98 12.58 -18.38 -45.33
C ASP A 98 12.17 -17.00 -44.75
N SER A 99 12.61 -15.90 -45.38
CA SER A 99 12.26 -14.53 -44.99
C SER A 99 11.29 -13.88 -45.98
N PRO A 100 10.13 -13.36 -45.55
CA PRO A 100 9.34 -12.45 -46.34
C PRO A 100 9.47 -11.00 -45.85
N THR A 101 10.08 -10.17 -46.68
CA THR A 101 9.98 -8.70 -46.60
C THR A 101 8.52 -8.25 -46.69
N ALA A 102 8.04 -7.48 -45.70
CA ALA A 102 6.74 -6.82 -45.75
C ALA A 102 6.90 -5.31 -45.98
N THR A 103 6.84 -4.90 -47.26
CA THR A 103 6.66 -3.50 -47.65
C THR A 103 5.22 -3.07 -47.37
N SER A 104 4.98 -1.99 -46.62
CA SER A 104 3.66 -1.36 -46.53
C SER A 104 3.70 0.17 -46.57
N THR A 105 3.68 0.67 -47.80
CA THR A 105 2.93 1.83 -48.29
C THR A 105 2.28 2.77 -47.26
N ALA A 106 2.79 4.00 -47.18
CA ALA A 106 2.08 5.13 -46.57
C ALA A 106 0.79 5.46 -47.34
N THR A 107 -0.31 5.68 -46.61
CA THR A 107 -1.59 6.19 -47.15
C THR A 107 -1.99 7.43 -46.36
N ALA A 108 -2.27 8.54 -47.05
CA ALA A 108 -2.69 9.82 -46.47
C ALA A 108 -4.24 9.94 -46.38
N ILE A 109 -4.75 11.17 -46.16
CA ILE A 109 -6.16 11.63 -46.22
C ILE A 109 -6.89 11.59 -44.83
N PRO A 110 -7.71 12.60 -44.43
CA PRO A 110 -7.70 14.05 -44.71
C PRO A 110 -7.83 14.95 -43.44
N THR A 111 -7.74 16.28 -43.62
CA THR A 111 -8.06 17.29 -42.60
C THR A 111 -9.47 17.86 -42.77
N ILE A 112 -10.39 17.63 -41.83
CA ILE A 112 -11.60 18.42 -41.49
C ILE A 112 -12.26 17.80 -40.23
N SER A 113 -12.91 18.51 -39.30
CA SER A 113 -13.07 19.97 -39.06
C SER A 113 -13.43 20.22 -37.58
N SER A 114 -13.62 21.47 -37.14
CA SER A 114 -14.06 21.86 -35.78
C SER A 114 -15.32 22.75 -35.81
N PRO A 115 -16.29 22.57 -34.89
CA PRO A 115 -17.36 23.53 -34.65
C PRO A 115 -17.17 24.35 -33.35
N THR A 116 -16.69 25.58 -33.55
CA THR A 116 -17.15 26.85 -32.95
C THR A 116 -18.09 26.81 -31.73
N ALA A 117 -17.64 27.47 -30.65
CA ALA A 117 -18.45 27.82 -29.49
C ALA A 117 -19.53 28.88 -29.77
N THR A 118 -20.57 28.95 -28.93
CA THR A 118 -21.48 30.11 -28.85
C THR A 118 -21.61 30.58 -27.40
N PRO A 119 -21.29 31.84 -27.07
CA PRO A 119 -21.62 32.43 -25.77
C PRO A 119 -22.95 33.20 -25.86
N VAL A 120 -23.81 33.09 -24.85
CA VAL A 120 -24.90 34.06 -24.62
C VAL A 120 -25.05 34.34 -23.13
N ASP A 121 -24.79 35.60 -22.78
CA ASP A 121 -25.06 36.26 -21.51
C ASP A 121 -26.54 36.62 -21.37
N THR A 122 -27.08 36.57 -20.14
CA THR A 122 -28.14 37.48 -19.66
C THR A 122 -28.19 37.37 -18.13
N GLY A 123 -27.70 38.39 -17.43
CA GLY A 123 -27.87 38.53 -15.98
C GLY A 123 -29.24 39.08 -15.56
N GLU A 124 -29.50 39.11 -14.25
CA GLU A 124 -30.47 40.02 -13.63
C GLU A 124 -30.02 40.37 -12.20
N SER A 125 -30.29 41.60 -11.77
CA SER A 125 -29.77 42.21 -10.53
C SER A 125 -30.86 42.44 -9.48
N ALA A 126 -30.61 42.07 -8.21
CA ALA A 126 -31.33 42.63 -7.07
C ALA A 126 -30.59 42.49 -5.72
N SER A 127 -29.82 43.53 -5.39
CA SER A 127 -29.64 44.14 -4.06
C SER A 127 -30.23 43.48 -2.79
N GLY A 128 -29.39 43.36 -1.75
CA GLY A 128 -29.79 43.58 -0.34
C GLY A 128 -29.45 42.46 0.65
N ASP A 129 -28.40 42.65 1.45
CA ASP A 129 -28.56 43.09 2.86
C ASP A 129 -27.21 43.48 3.48
N GLU A 130 -27.15 44.61 4.18
CA GLU A 130 -25.92 45.15 4.78
C GLU A 130 -25.75 44.63 6.22
N ALA A 131 -25.51 43.32 6.36
CA ALA A 131 -25.22 42.71 7.64
C ALA A 131 -23.81 43.08 8.13
N THR A 132 -23.71 44.15 8.91
CA THR A 132 -22.49 44.49 9.67
C THR A 132 -22.22 43.41 10.72
N ALA A 133 -21.52 42.35 10.31
CA ALA A 133 -20.92 41.40 11.23
C ALA A 133 -19.71 42.06 11.88
N THR A 134 -19.91 42.62 13.07
CA THR A 134 -18.82 42.91 14.01
C THR A 134 -17.94 41.66 14.09
N PRO A 135 -16.61 41.76 13.90
CA PRO A 135 -15.72 40.65 14.25
C PRO A 135 -15.77 40.50 15.76
N THR A 136 -16.68 39.65 16.25
CA THR A 136 -16.54 39.01 17.55
C THR A 136 -15.14 38.44 17.58
N ALA A 137 -14.32 38.96 18.51
CA ALA A 137 -12.93 38.56 18.61
C ALA A 137 -12.86 37.04 18.64
N SER A 138 -12.10 36.47 17.69
CA SER A 138 -11.80 35.04 17.68
C SER A 138 -11.34 34.66 19.07
N GLU A 139 -12.14 33.82 19.73
CA GLU A 139 -11.86 33.30 21.05
C GLU A 139 -10.62 32.44 20.89
N GLY A 140 -9.47 33.04 21.20
CA GLY A 140 -8.19 32.60 20.66
C GLY A 140 -7.97 31.13 20.92
N GLU A 141 -7.88 30.34 19.86
CA GLU A 141 -7.46 28.94 19.93
C GLU A 141 -6.17 28.91 20.72
N GLN A 142 -6.25 28.38 21.94
CA GLN A 142 -5.07 28.17 22.78
C GLN A 142 -4.27 27.06 22.12
N ARG A 143 -3.38 27.48 21.21
CA ARG A 143 -2.49 26.60 20.46
C ARG A 143 -1.65 25.85 21.48
N PHE A 144 -2.02 24.59 21.72
CA PHE A 144 -1.20 23.72 22.54
C PHE A 144 0.02 23.36 21.67
N LEU A 145 1.20 23.74 22.13
CA LEU A 145 2.46 23.53 21.42
C LEU A 145 3.13 22.28 21.98
N LEU A 146 3.82 21.54 21.12
CA LEU A 146 4.58 20.37 21.51
C LEU A 146 5.81 20.79 22.32
N ASP A 147 6.10 20.07 23.40
CA ASP A 147 7.30 20.31 24.22
C ASP A 147 8.52 19.75 23.50
N VAL A 148 9.33 20.64 22.91
CA VAL A 148 10.55 20.28 22.19
C VAL A 148 11.72 20.27 23.19
N PRO A 149 12.38 19.11 23.43
CA PRO A 149 13.52 19.06 24.32
C PRO A 149 14.72 19.78 23.71
N ALA A 150 15.65 20.26 24.54
CA ALA A 150 16.83 21.02 24.09
C ALA A 150 17.78 20.27 23.13
N GLY A 151 17.58 18.97 22.92
CA GLY A 151 18.27 18.16 21.92
C GLY A 151 17.63 18.15 20.53
N GLY A 152 16.51 18.87 20.34
CA GLY A 152 15.70 18.81 19.13
C GLY A 152 14.61 17.73 19.17
N LEU A 153 13.90 17.53 18.06
CA LEU A 153 12.80 16.58 17.92
C LEU A 153 13.09 15.60 16.78
N SER A 154 12.67 14.34 16.90
CA SER A 154 12.78 13.36 15.82
C SER A 154 11.45 12.64 15.58
N ALA A 155 10.83 12.91 14.44
CA ALA A 155 9.62 12.22 13.99
C ALA A 155 10.02 11.00 13.15
N THR A 156 9.88 9.80 13.72
CA THR A 156 10.29 8.52 13.10
C THR A 156 9.09 7.85 12.43
N LEU A 157 9.23 7.43 11.17
CA LEU A 157 8.19 6.71 10.43
C LEU A 157 7.84 5.38 11.11
N GLN A 158 6.54 5.07 11.14
CA GLN A 158 5.96 3.89 11.78
C GLN A 158 5.27 2.96 10.78
N GLU A 159 4.98 1.73 11.24
CA GLU A 159 4.13 0.78 10.52
C GLU A 159 2.79 1.42 10.12
N GLY A 160 2.31 1.10 8.92
CA GLY A 160 1.13 1.75 8.33
C GLY A 160 1.45 2.93 7.41
N THR A 161 2.71 3.39 7.38
CA THR A 161 3.21 4.25 6.30
C THR A 161 3.17 3.50 4.96
N LEU A 162 2.69 4.15 3.90
CA LEU A 162 2.51 3.60 2.56
C LEU A 162 2.99 4.61 1.50
N ALA A 163 3.96 4.20 0.68
CA ALA A 163 4.41 4.96 -0.47
C ALA A 163 3.81 4.41 -1.77
N ARG A 164 3.41 5.29 -2.68
CA ARG A 164 2.71 4.97 -3.93
C ARG A 164 3.30 5.77 -5.08
N TYR A 165 3.52 5.14 -6.23
CA TYR A 165 3.65 5.85 -7.52
C TYR A 165 2.33 5.75 -8.28
N LEU A 166 1.99 6.78 -9.05
CA LEU A 166 0.82 6.84 -9.91
C LEU A 166 1.25 7.45 -11.25
N ILE A 167 0.99 6.73 -12.34
CA ILE A 167 1.26 7.17 -13.73
C ILE A 167 -0.02 7.00 -14.52
N ARG A 168 -0.42 7.94 -15.37
CA ARG A 168 -1.65 7.80 -16.16
C ARG A 168 -1.41 7.05 -17.47
N GLU A 169 -2.29 6.09 -17.77
CA GLU A 169 -2.28 5.25 -18.96
C GLU A 169 -3.50 5.54 -19.87
N GLU A 170 -3.27 5.64 -21.18
CA GLU A 170 -4.30 5.60 -22.22
C GLU A 170 -4.28 4.24 -22.92
N LEU A 171 -5.39 3.50 -22.85
CA LEU A 171 -5.52 2.14 -23.38
C LEU A 171 -6.22 2.11 -24.75
N ALA A 172 -5.69 1.30 -25.67
CA ALA A 172 -6.09 1.24 -27.09
C ALA A 172 -7.56 0.93 -27.39
N SER A 173 -8.32 0.47 -26.39
CA SER A 173 -9.65 -0.12 -26.59
C SER A 173 -10.68 0.32 -25.53
N ILE A 174 -10.35 1.25 -24.63
CA ILE A 174 -11.26 1.70 -23.56
C ILE A 174 -11.07 3.21 -23.32
N GLU A 175 -12.13 3.99 -23.56
CA GLU A 175 -12.18 5.44 -23.34
C GLU A 175 -12.32 5.80 -21.84
N LEU A 176 -11.39 5.33 -21.00
CA LEU A 176 -11.23 5.78 -19.61
C LEU A 176 -9.73 5.85 -19.28
N PRO A 177 -9.21 6.96 -18.74
CA PRO A 177 -7.85 6.99 -18.20
C PRO A 177 -7.79 6.11 -16.95
N PHE A 178 -6.80 5.22 -16.91
CA PHE A 178 -6.49 4.44 -15.72
C PHE A 178 -5.17 4.96 -15.14
N ASP A 179 -5.13 5.24 -13.84
CA ASP A 179 -3.87 5.51 -13.15
C ASP A 179 -3.24 4.14 -12.80
N ALA A 180 -2.05 3.86 -13.34
CA ALA A 180 -1.19 2.77 -12.94
C ALA A 180 -0.61 3.04 -11.55
N ILE A 181 -1.08 2.31 -10.55
CA ILE A 181 -0.67 2.47 -9.15
C ILE A 181 0.21 1.31 -8.73
N GLY A 182 1.41 1.60 -8.22
CA GLY A 182 2.20 0.63 -7.47
C GLY A 182 2.60 1.17 -6.10
N GLU A 183 2.58 0.31 -5.09
CA GLU A 183 2.68 0.68 -3.68
C GLU A 183 3.67 -0.19 -2.89
N THR A 184 4.14 0.34 -1.76
CA THR A 184 4.88 -0.42 -0.75
C THR A 184 4.75 0.20 0.64
N SER A 185 4.72 -0.65 1.66
CA SER A 185 4.86 -0.30 3.08
C SER A 185 6.27 -0.50 3.64
N GLU A 186 7.23 -0.97 2.84
CA GLU A 186 8.64 -1.07 3.23
C GLU A 186 9.34 0.30 3.10
N VAL A 187 8.89 1.23 3.94
CA VAL A 187 9.38 2.60 4.07
C VAL A 187 9.87 2.80 5.50
N SER A 188 11.05 3.40 5.67
CA SER A 188 11.66 3.65 6.98
C SER A 188 12.45 4.96 6.98
N GLY A 189 12.68 5.53 8.15
CA GLY A 189 13.43 6.78 8.30
C GLY A 189 12.85 7.70 9.35
N ALA A 190 13.39 8.90 9.43
CA ALA A 190 12.92 9.95 10.31
C ALA A 190 13.09 11.34 9.67
N PHE A 191 12.44 12.33 10.28
CA PHE A 191 12.74 13.75 10.13
C PHE A 191 13.24 14.25 11.48
N THR A 192 14.43 14.84 11.52
CA THR A 192 15.04 15.38 12.75
C THR A 192 15.16 16.88 12.64
N PHE A 193 14.73 17.56 13.70
CA PHE A 193 14.70 19.01 13.83
C PHE A 193 15.64 19.45 14.95
N THR A 194 16.31 20.58 14.80
CA THR A 194 17.00 21.27 15.91
C THR A 194 15.98 21.80 16.91
N ALA A 195 16.44 22.29 18.08
CA ALA A 195 15.55 22.94 19.05
C ALA A 195 14.85 24.20 18.47
N ASP A 196 15.49 24.85 17.48
CA ASP A 196 14.98 26.04 16.80
C ASP A 196 14.10 25.73 15.56
N GLY A 197 13.93 24.44 15.21
CA GLY A 197 13.03 23.98 14.14
C GLY A 197 13.67 23.79 12.77
N GLU A 198 14.98 23.96 12.64
CA GLU A 198 15.69 23.67 11.40
C GLU A 198 15.82 22.15 11.18
N ILE A 199 15.65 21.69 9.95
CA ILE A 199 15.91 20.29 9.58
C ILE A 199 17.40 19.98 9.72
N VAL A 200 17.71 18.79 10.25
CA VAL A 200 19.06 18.20 10.28
C VAL A 200 19.15 17.16 9.16
N PRO A 201 19.73 17.47 7.98
CA PRO A 201 19.67 16.59 6.81
C PRO A 201 20.30 15.21 7.03
N GLU A 202 21.40 15.15 7.79
CA GLU A 202 22.14 13.92 8.06
C GLU A 202 21.34 12.88 8.87
N SER A 203 20.29 13.33 9.57
CA SER A 203 19.36 12.47 10.32
C SER A 203 17.95 12.43 9.70
N SER A 204 17.68 13.25 8.68
CA SER A 204 16.36 13.38 8.03
C SER A 204 16.29 12.59 6.71
N ARG A 205 16.66 11.30 6.78
CA ARG A 205 16.72 10.38 5.63
C ARG A 205 15.55 9.38 5.67
N ILE A 206 14.80 9.33 4.58
CA ILE A 206 13.77 8.32 4.29
C ILE A 206 14.30 7.32 3.26
N VAL A 207 13.99 6.04 3.46
CA VAL A 207 14.43 4.90 2.65
C VAL A 207 13.23 4.04 2.30
N LEU A 208 13.05 3.77 1.01
CA LEU A 208 12.00 2.92 0.46
C LEU A 208 12.66 1.73 -0.24
N ASN A 209 12.26 0.49 0.08
CA ASN A 209 12.74 -0.69 -0.63
C ASN A 209 12.06 -0.80 -2.01
N ALA A 210 12.73 -0.40 -3.08
CA ALA A 210 12.16 -0.39 -4.41
C ALA A 210 11.83 -1.79 -4.95
N ALA A 211 12.52 -2.85 -4.48
CA ALA A 211 12.22 -4.23 -4.86
C ALA A 211 10.90 -4.76 -4.27
N SER A 212 10.36 -4.09 -3.23
CA SER A 212 9.10 -4.43 -2.59
C SER A 212 7.86 -3.82 -3.28
N LEU A 213 8.02 -2.83 -4.16
CA LEU A 213 6.92 -2.19 -4.89
C LEU A 213 6.05 -3.22 -5.64
N ARG A 214 4.74 -3.20 -5.40
CA ARG A 214 3.75 -4.06 -6.10
C ARG A 214 2.63 -3.24 -6.71
N SER A 215 2.14 -3.68 -7.86
CA SER A 215 0.94 -3.16 -8.51
C SER A 215 -0.03 -4.31 -8.83
N ASP A 216 -1.16 -4.00 -9.49
CA ASP A 216 -2.13 -5.02 -9.90
C ASP A 216 -1.69 -5.87 -11.11
N GLU A 217 -0.55 -5.55 -11.74
CA GLU A 217 -0.03 -6.25 -12.93
C GLU A 217 1.45 -6.69 -12.73
N GLU A 218 1.67 -7.98 -12.53
CA GLU A 218 3.00 -8.58 -12.29
C GLU A 218 3.98 -8.34 -13.45
N ASN A 219 3.51 -8.16 -14.69
CA ASN A 219 4.39 -7.81 -15.81
C ASN A 219 4.93 -6.37 -15.67
N ARG A 220 4.13 -5.42 -15.18
CA ARG A 220 4.59 -4.04 -14.89
C ARG A 220 5.59 -4.06 -13.73
N ASP A 221 5.30 -4.80 -12.66
CA ASP A 221 6.23 -4.94 -11.53
C ASP A 221 7.57 -5.55 -11.97
N ARG A 222 7.54 -6.52 -12.90
CA ARG A 222 8.73 -7.17 -13.45
C ARG A 222 9.53 -6.22 -14.35
N TYR A 223 8.86 -5.41 -15.17
CA TYR A 223 9.51 -4.37 -15.96
C TYR A 223 10.16 -3.33 -15.05
N LEU A 224 9.44 -2.83 -14.04
CA LEU A 224 9.95 -1.85 -13.08
C LEU A 224 11.20 -2.37 -12.34
N ARG A 225 11.19 -3.63 -11.90
CA ARG A 225 12.33 -4.29 -11.24
C ARG A 225 13.54 -4.51 -12.15
N ARG A 226 13.36 -4.73 -13.46
CA ARG A 226 14.44 -5.13 -14.39
C ARG A 226 14.95 -4.03 -15.30
N ASN A 227 14.07 -3.17 -15.76
CA ASN A 227 14.29 -2.19 -16.83
C ASN A 227 14.14 -0.76 -16.32
N GLY A 228 13.11 -0.50 -15.50
CA GLY A 228 12.86 0.82 -14.88
C GLY A 228 13.85 1.17 -13.78
N ILE A 229 13.55 0.83 -12.52
CA ILE A 229 14.39 1.13 -11.35
C ILE A 229 15.63 0.21 -11.28
N GLN A 230 15.60 -0.96 -11.93
CA GLN A 230 16.72 -1.92 -11.94
C GLN A 230 17.11 -2.35 -10.50
N THR A 231 16.14 -2.84 -9.73
CA THR A 231 16.23 -3.00 -8.26
C THR A 231 17.25 -4.04 -7.79
N ALA A 232 17.86 -4.80 -8.69
CA ALA A 232 19.02 -5.66 -8.39
C ALA A 232 20.33 -4.85 -8.22
N THR A 233 20.41 -3.69 -8.86
CA THR A 233 21.52 -2.72 -8.74
C THR A 233 21.17 -1.59 -7.78
N TYR A 234 19.92 -1.11 -7.84
CA TYR A 234 19.41 0.01 -7.05
C TYR A 234 18.21 -0.43 -6.17
N PRO A 235 18.45 -1.13 -5.06
CA PRO A 235 17.38 -1.70 -4.23
C PRO A 235 16.62 -0.66 -3.41
N GLU A 236 17.20 0.52 -3.18
CA GLU A 236 16.60 1.61 -2.40
C GLU A 236 16.23 2.81 -3.29
N ILE A 237 15.09 3.45 -2.99
CA ILE A 237 14.84 4.86 -3.31
C ILE A 237 15.06 5.65 -2.02
N ILE A 238 15.75 6.77 -2.12
CA ILE A 238 16.29 7.50 -0.96
C ILE A 238 15.86 8.96 -1.05
N PHE A 239 15.28 9.50 0.01
CA PHE A 239 14.99 10.93 0.14
C PHE A 239 15.71 11.50 1.34
N VAL A 240 16.34 12.67 1.19
CA VAL A 240 16.97 13.42 2.27
C VAL A 240 16.32 14.78 2.36
N ALA A 241 15.62 15.06 3.46
CA ALA A 241 15.00 16.37 3.69
C ALA A 241 16.07 17.43 3.98
N THR A 242 15.86 18.64 3.48
CA THR A 242 16.84 19.74 3.58
C THR A 242 16.25 21.05 4.08
N SER A 243 14.97 21.31 3.84
CA SER A 243 14.20 22.36 4.52
C SER A 243 12.72 22.01 4.55
N ILE A 244 11.95 22.69 5.39
CA ILE A 244 10.49 22.69 5.35
C ILE A 244 10.01 24.13 5.36
N ASP A 245 9.17 24.48 4.39
CA ASP A 245 8.57 25.82 4.25
C ASP A 245 7.10 25.79 4.68
N GLY A 246 6.68 26.80 5.44
CA GLY A 246 5.28 26.94 5.91
C GLY A 246 4.92 26.14 7.16
N LEU A 247 5.82 25.28 7.66
CA LEU A 247 5.62 24.59 8.94
C LEU A 247 5.96 25.52 10.11
N GLU A 248 5.00 25.75 11.00
CA GLU A 248 5.20 26.57 12.19
C GLU A 248 6.00 25.84 13.28
N TRP A 249 6.85 26.58 13.98
CA TRP A 249 7.68 26.05 15.08
C TRP A 249 7.49 26.85 16.39
N PRO A 250 7.44 26.19 17.57
CA PRO A 250 7.39 24.74 17.76
C PRO A 250 6.09 24.13 17.22
N LEU A 251 6.12 22.83 16.91
CA LEU A 251 4.99 22.12 16.30
C LEU A 251 3.71 22.25 17.14
N PRO A 252 2.52 22.32 16.51
CA PRO A 252 1.27 22.21 17.24
C PRO A 252 1.11 20.78 17.79
N ALA A 253 0.70 20.65 19.04
CA ALA A 253 0.40 19.36 19.69
C ALA A 253 -1.01 18.84 19.37
N SER A 254 -1.78 19.55 18.55
CA SER A 254 -2.96 19.03 17.86
C SER A 254 -3.34 19.90 16.67
N GLY A 255 -4.09 19.34 15.70
CA GLY A 255 -4.67 20.08 14.59
C GLY A 255 -4.01 19.78 13.24
N LYS A 256 -4.32 20.58 12.22
CA LYS A 256 -3.83 20.37 10.85
C LYS A 256 -2.87 21.47 10.41
N ALA A 257 -1.91 21.12 9.57
CA ALA A 257 -1.07 22.07 8.85
C ALA A 257 -0.85 21.62 7.39
N GLU A 258 -0.54 22.59 6.54
CA GLU A 258 -0.11 22.40 5.17
C GLU A 258 1.26 23.07 5.00
N PHE A 259 2.23 22.37 4.43
CA PHE A 259 3.61 22.81 4.29
C PHE A 259 4.32 22.08 3.14
N THR A 260 5.47 22.60 2.71
CA THR A 260 6.30 21.99 1.66
C THR A 260 7.58 21.43 2.26
N ILE A 261 7.88 20.15 2.01
CA ILE A 261 9.18 19.54 2.37
C ILE A 261 10.09 19.56 1.15
N ASN A 262 11.23 20.24 1.24
CA ASN A 262 12.22 20.29 0.15
C ASN A 262 13.37 19.34 0.46
N GLY A 263 13.74 18.50 -0.50
CA GLY A 263 14.83 17.54 -0.28
C GLY A 263 15.38 16.94 -1.56
N ASP A 264 16.45 16.17 -1.39
CA ASP A 264 17.13 15.47 -2.46
C ASP A 264 16.58 14.04 -2.56
N LEU A 265 15.83 13.77 -3.63
CA LEU A 265 15.33 12.45 -3.99
C LEU A 265 16.35 11.77 -4.91
N THR A 266 16.71 10.53 -4.60
CA THR A 266 17.61 9.69 -5.39
C THR A 266 16.85 8.46 -5.86
N VAL A 267 16.72 8.32 -7.18
CA VAL A 267 16.18 7.16 -7.87
C VAL A 267 17.28 6.61 -8.76
N ARG A 268 17.59 5.32 -8.65
CA ARG A 268 18.79 4.71 -9.26
C ARG A 268 20.06 5.43 -8.80
N ASP A 269 20.88 5.87 -9.75
CA ASP A 269 22.10 6.66 -9.60
C ASP A 269 21.88 8.18 -9.76
N VAL A 270 20.63 8.62 -9.94
CA VAL A 270 20.28 10.02 -10.24
C VAL A 270 19.61 10.69 -9.04
N THR A 271 20.22 11.78 -8.56
CA THR A 271 19.67 12.64 -7.51
C THR A 271 19.11 13.93 -8.12
N ARG A 272 17.92 14.35 -7.66
CA ARG A 272 17.27 15.63 -7.98
C ARG A 272 16.66 16.25 -6.72
N ARG A 273 16.62 17.58 -6.66
CA ARG A 273 15.84 18.29 -5.65
C ARG A 273 14.36 18.25 -6.04
N VAL A 274 13.50 17.88 -5.09
CA VAL A 274 12.06 17.78 -5.26
C VAL A 274 11.33 18.47 -4.10
N GLU A 275 10.11 18.91 -4.35
CA GLU A 275 9.26 19.67 -3.42
C GLU A 275 8.00 18.86 -3.11
N TRP A 276 7.82 18.43 -1.85
CA TRP A 276 6.69 17.63 -1.42
C TRP A 276 5.62 18.48 -0.75
N GLN A 277 4.51 18.72 -1.44
CA GLN A 277 3.31 19.34 -0.90
C GLN A 277 2.69 18.40 0.14
N THR A 278 2.62 18.84 1.39
CA THR A 278 2.29 17.97 2.53
C THR A 278 1.11 18.53 3.33
N THR A 279 0.11 17.68 3.56
CA THR A 279 -0.97 17.95 4.52
C THR A 279 -0.84 16.99 5.69
N ALA A 280 -0.68 17.54 6.90
CA ALA A 280 -0.49 16.77 8.12
C ALA A 280 -1.57 17.05 9.17
N THR A 281 -1.82 16.06 10.03
CA THR A 281 -2.61 16.17 11.25
C THR A 281 -1.73 15.73 12.43
N PHE A 282 -1.50 16.63 13.37
CA PHE A 282 -0.75 16.41 14.59
C PHE A 282 -1.67 15.94 15.72
N ASP A 283 -1.15 15.05 16.55
CA ASP A 283 -1.64 14.71 17.89
C ASP A 283 -0.52 15.03 18.91
N SER A 284 -0.68 14.57 20.14
CA SER A 284 0.25 14.67 21.27
C SER A 284 1.51 13.79 21.15
N ASN A 285 1.46 12.70 20.39
CA ASN A 285 2.51 11.67 20.30
C ASN A 285 2.88 11.25 18.87
N SER A 286 2.17 11.77 17.87
CA SER A 286 2.32 11.37 16.48
C SER A 286 1.78 12.42 15.52
N VAL A 287 2.29 12.37 14.29
CA VAL A 287 1.78 13.10 13.13
C VAL A 287 1.43 12.10 12.04
N THR A 288 0.28 12.32 11.41
CA THR A 288 -0.18 11.53 10.25
C THR A 288 -0.45 12.47 9.09
N GLY A 289 -0.31 12.01 7.85
CA GLY A 289 -0.57 12.89 6.72
C GLY A 289 -0.34 12.25 5.37
N THR A 290 -0.48 13.07 4.33
CA THR A 290 -0.15 12.72 2.95
C THR A 290 0.81 13.77 2.41
N ALA A 291 1.93 13.33 1.85
CA ALA A 291 2.87 14.16 1.09
C ALA A 291 2.81 13.77 -0.40
N LYS A 292 2.91 14.74 -1.30
CA LYS A 292 2.85 14.53 -2.76
C LYS A 292 3.91 15.33 -3.51
N THR A 293 4.51 14.73 -4.53
CA THR A 293 5.35 15.38 -5.53
C THR A 293 5.06 14.76 -6.89
N ASP A 294 5.36 15.47 -7.98
CA ASP A 294 5.36 14.91 -9.32
C ASP A 294 6.59 15.37 -10.12
N PHE A 295 6.98 14.57 -11.11
CA PHE A 295 8.13 14.80 -12.00
C PHE A 295 7.99 13.95 -13.27
N THR A 296 8.83 14.19 -14.27
CA THR A 296 8.90 13.40 -15.51
C THR A 296 9.88 12.23 -15.45
N PHE A 297 9.72 11.21 -16.31
CA PHE A 297 10.74 10.14 -16.42
C PHE A 297 12.12 10.71 -16.77
N GLY A 298 12.15 11.70 -17.65
CA GLY A 298 13.37 12.36 -18.13
C GLY A 298 14.17 13.08 -17.04
N GLU A 299 13.51 13.63 -16.01
CA GLU A 299 14.21 14.27 -14.88
C GLU A 299 15.15 13.31 -14.14
N PHE A 300 14.75 12.04 -14.00
CA PHE A 300 15.54 10.98 -13.36
C PHE A 300 16.31 10.10 -14.37
N GLU A 301 16.44 10.56 -15.62
CA GLU A 301 17.17 9.85 -16.69
C GLU A 301 16.64 8.40 -16.87
N MET A 302 15.32 8.25 -16.75
CA MET A 302 14.58 7.03 -17.03
C MET A 302 13.90 7.15 -18.40
N GLU A 303 13.75 6.03 -19.10
CA GLU A 303 13.00 5.95 -20.34
C GLU A 303 11.52 5.68 -20.04
N VAL A 304 10.61 6.33 -20.77
CA VAL A 304 9.18 6.01 -20.72
C VAL A 304 8.99 4.58 -21.28
N PRO A 305 8.29 3.67 -20.56
CA PRO A 305 8.13 2.29 -21.02
C PRO A 305 7.39 2.17 -22.37
N ASP A 306 8.08 1.70 -23.41
CA ASP A 306 7.43 1.26 -24.66
C ASP A 306 6.82 -0.13 -24.46
N LEU A 307 5.53 -0.16 -24.11
CA LEU A 307 4.76 -1.36 -23.83
C LEU A 307 3.70 -1.55 -24.92
N PHE A 308 3.85 -2.60 -25.73
CA PHE A 308 3.06 -2.93 -26.93
C PHE A 308 1.53 -3.05 -26.77
N PHE A 309 1.01 -2.91 -25.55
CA PHE A 309 -0.41 -2.99 -25.18
C PHE A 309 -1.01 -1.66 -24.67
N ILE A 310 -0.19 -0.60 -24.55
CA ILE A 310 -0.60 0.75 -24.15
C ILE A 310 -0.55 1.66 -25.39
N VAL A 311 -1.47 2.63 -25.53
CA VAL A 311 -1.40 3.63 -26.62
C VAL A 311 -0.48 4.78 -26.25
N SER A 312 -0.61 5.27 -25.01
CA SER A 312 0.25 6.30 -24.47
C SER A 312 0.37 6.14 -22.95
N LEU A 313 1.59 6.31 -22.44
CA LEU A 313 1.85 6.58 -21.03
C LEU A 313 2.06 8.10 -20.90
N GLU A 314 1.41 8.73 -19.92
CA GLU A 314 1.78 10.10 -19.56
C GLU A 314 3.19 10.10 -18.94
N ASP A 315 4.03 11.05 -19.36
CA ASP A 315 5.41 11.19 -18.87
C ASP A 315 5.46 11.65 -17.39
N ASN A 316 4.36 12.18 -16.85
CA ASN A 316 4.26 12.59 -15.46
C ASN A 316 4.10 11.38 -14.52
N ILE A 317 5.03 11.26 -13.58
CA ILE A 317 4.99 10.33 -12.45
C ILE A 317 4.63 11.15 -11.22
N ARG A 318 3.48 10.83 -10.60
CA ARG A 318 3.13 11.35 -9.27
C ARG A 318 3.57 10.36 -8.19
N LEU A 319 4.30 10.83 -7.18
CA LEU A 319 4.54 10.09 -5.95
C LEU A 319 3.61 10.59 -4.85
N GLU A 320 3.08 9.66 -4.06
CA GLU A 320 2.33 9.95 -2.84
C GLU A 320 2.91 9.13 -1.67
N LEU A 321 3.03 9.75 -0.50
CA LEU A 321 3.39 9.09 0.75
C LEU A 321 2.32 9.37 1.79
N ASP A 322 1.55 8.35 2.15
CA ASP A 322 0.68 8.41 3.33
C ASP A 322 1.52 7.94 4.53
N PHE A 323 1.75 8.82 5.50
CA PHE A 323 2.70 8.56 6.59
C PHE A 323 2.05 8.56 7.97
N ILE A 324 2.66 7.78 8.85
CA ILE A 324 2.48 7.82 10.29
C ILE A 324 3.88 7.99 10.89
N ALA A 325 4.11 9.04 11.68
CA ALA A 325 5.36 9.24 12.38
C ALA A 325 5.12 9.54 13.86
N GLY A 326 5.98 9.03 14.74
CA GLY A 326 5.94 9.31 16.17
C GLY A 326 7.27 9.84 16.71
N TRP A 327 7.22 10.43 17.90
CA TRP A 327 8.35 11.07 18.59
C TRP A 327 8.57 10.51 20.01
#